data_AF-F0SM26-F1
#
_entry.id   AF-F0SM26-F1
#
_cell.length_a   1.000
_cell.length_b   1.000
_cell.length_c   1.000
_cell.angle_alpha   90.00
_cell.angle_beta   90.00
_cell.angle_gamma   90.00
#
_symmetry.space_group_name_H-M   'P 1'
#
loop_
_entity.id
_entity.type
_entity.pdbx_description
1 polymer ?
#
loop_
_entity_poly.entity_id
_entity_poly.type
_entity_poly.pdbx_seq_one_letter_code
_entity_poly.pdbx_strand_id
1 'polypeptide(L)'
;MKTESIVWMVLIALMFVGAVTQCALDPDQVAGREYVKQVDGEWVPATEIDRQAGIAQVSYSRSFGLWLAAIFTLCIFSFLYRDNPFYKTAEATVVGVSAAYYMVVGFWTTMIPNLLGKLFPAMIQSWAMPGLSPEPEAGSWSYIVPLILGFLLLMRLVPRASWISVWPLAFIVGTTAGLRMVAFLEADFLSQIENSFVPLIVWQSQGIDWWQSFENILLIAGILSCLTYFFFSIEHTGAVGGVSRFGIWILMITFGAMFGMTVMGRIALLAIRLEFLFHDWLNLDLM
;
A
#
# COMPACT_ATOMS: atom_id res chain seq x y z
N MET A 1 1.10 7.98 36.26
CA MET A 1 1.58 7.02 35.24
C MET A 1 1.28 5.63 35.77
N LYS A 2 0.57 4.79 35.01
CA LYS A 2 0.16 3.45 35.48
C LYS A 2 1.40 2.55 35.52
N THR A 3 1.55 1.73 36.55
CA THR A 3 2.69 0.82 36.80
C THR A 3 3.07 -0.01 35.56
N GLU A 4 2.09 -0.33 34.72
CA GLU A 4 2.24 -1.07 33.45
C GLU A 4 3.00 -0.31 32.36
N SER A 5 2.87 1.03 32.27
CA SER A 5 3.65 1.84 31.30
C SER A 5 5.13 1.89 31.67
N ILE A 6 5.43 1.75 32.96
CA ILE A 6 6.80 1.69 33.48
C ILE A 6 7.41 0.33 33.14
N VAL A 7 6.67 -0.77 33.22
CA VAL A 7 7.15 -2.12 32.84
C VAL A 7 7.55 -2.18 31.37
N TRP A 8 6.77 -1.62 30.44
CA TRP A 8 7.15 -1.58 29.03
C TRP A 8 8.28 -0.61 28.72
N MET A 9 8.32 0.54 29.40
CA MET A 9 9.47 1.44 29.31
C MET A 9 10.74 0.71 29.78
N VAL A 10 10.64 -0.08 30.84
CA VAL A 10 11.73 -0.93 31.34
C VAL A 10 12.04 -2.10 30.41
N LEU A 11 11.07 -2.76 29.78
CA LEU A 11 11.30 -3.86 28.82
C LEU A 11 11.91 -3.35 27.51
N ILE A 12 11.42 -2.25 26.96
CA ILE A 12 12.02 -1.60 25.78
C ILE A 12 13.41 -1.08 26.14
N ALA A 13 13.58 -0.47 27.31
CA ALA A 13 14.90 -0.06 27.79
C ALA A 13 15.81 -1.27 28.04
N LEU A 14 15.32 -2.42 28.52
CA LEU A 14 16.10 -3.64 28.74
C LEU A 14 16.43 -4.34 27.42
N MET A 15 15.55 -4.31 26.41
CA MET A 15 15.87 -4.79 25.06
C MET A 15 16.85 -3.86 24.37
N PHE A 16 16.71 -2.54 24.55
CA PHE A 16 17.64 -1.54 24.03
C PHE A 16 19.02 -1.65 24.72
N VAL A 17 19.04 -1.72 26.04
CA VAL A 17 20.26 -1.94 26.83
C VAL A 17 20.83 -3.31 26.52
N GLY A 18 20.02 -4.35 26.38
CA GLY A 18 20.43 -5.70 25.96
C GLY A 18 21.13 -5.68 24.60
N ALA A 19 20.50 -5.07 23.59
CA ALA A 19 21.08 -4.92 22.25
C ALA A 19 22.35 -4.05 22.27
N VAL A 20 22.39 -2.97 23.04
CA VAL A 20 23.58 -2.11 23.20
C VAL A 20 24.71 -2.84 23.95
N THR A 21 24.40 -3.61 24.99
CA THR A 21 25.38 -4.40 25.75
C THR A 21 25.91 -5.58 24.95
N GLN A 22 25.08 -6.25 24.15
CA GLN A 22 25.52 -7.29 23.21
C GLN A 22 26.39 -6.70 22.11
N CYS A 23 26.04 -5.52 21.57
CA CYS A 23 26.87 -4.78 20.62
C CYS A 23 28.20 -4.26 21.23
N ALA A 24 28.30 -4.18 22.55
CA ALA A 24 29.49 -3.72 23.28
C ALA A 24 30.37 -4.85 23.84
N LEU A 25 29.83 -6.04 24.08
CA LEU A 25 30.52 -7.15 24.73
C LEU A 25 31.11 -8.18 23.75
N ASP A 26 30.56 -8.33 22.53
CA ASP A 26 31.11 -9.22 21.49
C ASP A 26 31.61 -8.43 20.26
N PRO A 27 32.93 -8.37 20.01
CA PRO A 27 33.51 -7.72 18.82
C PRO A 27 33.10 -8.38 17.49
N ASP A 28 32.65 -9.64 17.54
CA ASP A 28 32.25 -10.43 16.36
C ASP A 28 30.73 -10.40 16.07
N GLN A 29 29.88 -9.92 16.99
CA GLN A 29 28.44 -9.84 16.76
C GLN A 29 28.01 -8.50 16.12
N VAL A 30 27.28 -8.63 15.00
CA VAL A 30 26.84 -7.58 14.05
C VAL A 30 25.63 -6.80 14.53
N ALA A 31 25.06 -7.12 15.69
CA ALA A 31 23.77 -6.59 16.12
C ALA A 31 23.71 -5.06 15.97
N GLY A 32 22.79 -4.58 15.13
CA GLY A 32 22.55 -3.17 14.86
C GLY A 32 23.57 -2.46 13.97
N ARG A 33 24.40 -3.17 13.19
CA ARG A 33 25.33 -2.58 12.22
C ARG A 33 25.05 -3.08 10.81
N GLU A 34 24.76 -2.17 9.89
CA GLU A 34 24.71 -2.51 8.47
C GLU A 34 26.09 -2.35 7.83
N TYR A 35 26.52 -3.42 7.19
CA TYR A 35 27.73 -3.44 6.37
C TYR A 35 27.39 -3.24 4.90
N VAL A 36 28.28 -2.55 4.19
CA VAL A 36 28.10 -2.19 2.79
C VAL A 36 29.37 -2.54 2.04
N LYS A 37 29.20 -3.06 0.82
CA LYS A 37 30.30 -3.31 -0.13
C LYS A 37 30.15 -2.38 -1.32
N GLN A 38 31.28 -2.06 -1.95
CA GLN A 38 31.29 -1.29 -3.19
C GLN A 38 31.32 -2.26 -4.37
N VAL A 39 30.26 -2.25 -5.19
CA VAL A 39 30.18 -3.01 -6.45
C VAL A 39 29.94 -2.00 -7.56
N ASP A 40 30.85 -1.94 -8.54
CA ASP A 40 30.76 -1.03 -9.70
C ASP A 40 30.53 0.46 -9.37
N GLY A 41 31.07 0.93 -8.24
CA GLY A 41 30.95 2.32 -7.80
C GLY A 41 29.69 2.62 -6.98
N GLU A 42 28.76 1.66 -6.86
CA GLU A 42 27.57 1.76 -6.01
C GLU A 42 27.75 1.02 -4.68
N TRP A 43 27.17 1.61 -3.63
CA TRP A 43 27.20 1.09 -2.27
C TRP A 43 26.04 0.11 -2.05
N VAL A 44 26.31 -1.18 -2.11
CA VAL A 44 25.33 -2.28 -2.01
C VAL A 44 25.39 -2.90 -0.61
N PRO A 45 24.27 -3.29 0.03
CA PRO A 45 24.32 -4.03 1.30
C PRO A 45 25.22 -5.27 1.17
N ALA A 46 26.11 -5.47 2.15
CA ALA A 46 27.05 -6.59 2.19
C ALA A 46 26.42 -7.80 2.90
N THR A 47 26.59 -8.99 2.34
CA THR A 47 26.14 -10.25 2.97
C THR A 47 27.19 -10.75 3.97
N GLU A 48 26.83 -11.66 4.89
CA GLU A 48 27.76 -12.24 5.87
C GLU A 48 29.01 -12.87 5.22
N ILE A 49 28.87 -13.40 4.00
CA ILE A 49 29.98 -13.95 3.19
C ILE A 49 30.99 -12.84 2.79
N ASP A 50 30.50 -11.65 2.45
CA ASP A 50 31.35 -10.50 2.07
C ASP A 50 32.05 -9.87 3.29
N ARG A 51 31.44 -10.02 4.47
CA ARG A 51 32.02 -9.63 5.76
C ARG A 51 33.19 -10.53 6.13
N GLN A 52 33.03 -11.85 6.00
CA GLN A 52 34.12 -12.80 6.20
C GLN A 52 35.25 -12.63 5.19
N ALA A 53 34.93 -12.16 3.97
CA ALA A 53 35.92 -11.80 2.96
C ALA A 53 36.66 -10.47 3.24
N GLY A 54 36.27 -9.70 4.27
CA GLY A 54 36.92 -8.45 4.66
C GLY A 54 36.66 -7.25 3.72
N ILE A 55 35.69 -7.36 2.81
CA ILE A 55 35.35 -6.33 1.81
C ILE A 55 34.30 -5.35 2.35
N ALA A 56 33.69 -5.69 3.49
CA ALA A 56 32.53 -5.00 4.04
C ALA A 56 32.93 -3.84 4.97
N GLN A 57 32.40 -2.64 4.71
CA GLN A 57 32.59 -1.45 5.55
C GLN A 57 31.31 -1.10 6.31
N VAL A 58 31.44 -0.64 7.56
CA VAL A 58 30.27 -0.22 8.36
C VAL A 58 29.72 1.11 7.81
N SER A 59 28.44 1.13 7.46
CA SER A 59 27.75 2.37 7.11
C SER A 59 27.00 2.93 8.32
N TYR A 60 27.48 4.05 8.85
CA TYR A 60 26.85 4.71 10.00
C TYR A 60 25.44 5.22 9.69
N SER A 61 25.19 5.72 8.48
CA SER A 61 23.88 6.23 8.08
C SER A 61 22.83 5.13 7.98
N ARG A 62 23.21 3.96 7.45
CA ARG A 62 22.30 2.81 7.35
C ARG A 62 22.07 2.13 8.69
N SER A 63 23.13 1.99 9.49
CA SER A 63 23.01 1.49 10.86
C SER A 63 22.05 2.36 11.68
N PHE A 64 22.14 3.68 11.56
CA PHE A 64 21.16 4.58 12.21
C PHE A 64 19.73 4.35 11.72
N GLY A 65 19.53 4.16 10.41
CA GLY A 65 18.23 3.81 9.82
C GLY A 65 17.67 2.48 10.35
N LEU A 66 18.51 1.46 10.48
CA LEU A 66 18.17 0.15 11.02
C LEU A 66 17.68 0.26 12.48
N TRP A 67 18.42 0.98 13.34
CA TRP A 67 18.02 1.24 14.72
C TRP A 67 16.70 2.02 14.82
N LEU A 68 16.54 3.04 13.97
CA LEU A 68 15.31 3.81 13.92
C LEU A 68 14.11 2.93 13.53
N ALA A 69 14.26 2.09 12.50
CA ALA A 69 13.24 1.16 12.05
C ALA A 69 12.90 0.09 13.09
N ALA A 70 13.89 -0.44 13.81
CA ALA A 70 13.68 -1.37 14.92
C ALA A 70 12.87 -0.72 16.07
N ILE A 71 13.23 0.50 16.47
CA ILE A 71 12.49 1.25 17.50
C ILE A 71 11.03 1.46 17.08
N PHE A 72 10.76 1.91 15.86
CA PHE A 72 9.38 2.10 15.39
C PHE A 72 8.60 0.78 15.31
N THR A 73 9.25 -0.32 14.92
CA THR A 73 8.63 -1.65 14.89
C THR A 73 8.23 -2.10 16.31
N LEU A 74 9.11 -1.91 17.29
CA LEU A 74 8.82 -2.18 18.71
C LEU A 74 7.71 -1.26 19.25
N CYS A 75 7.70 0.03 18.87
CA CYS A 75 6.62 0.95 19.24
C CYS A 75 5.26 0.49 18.71
N ILE A 76 5.20 -0.09 17.49
CA ILE A 76 3.98 -0.66 16.93
C ILE A 76 3.58 -1.93 17.70
N PHE A 77 4.52 -2.83 18.00
CA PHE A 77 4.22 -4.04 18.78
C PHE A 77 3.76 -3.76 20.22
N SER A 78 4.09 -2.60 20.80
CA SER A 78 3.56 -2.18 22.10
C SER A 78 2.01 -2.15 22.13
N PHE A 79 1.34 -1.98 20.99
CA PHE A 79 -0.12 -2.01 20.91
C PHE A 79 -0.72 -3.36 21.32
N LEU A 80 0.00 -4.48 21.09
CA LEU A 80 -0.50 -5.83 21.38
C LEU A 80 -0.84 -6.02 22.87
N TYR A 81 -0.21 -5.24 23.75
CA TYR A 81 -0.49 -5.24 25.18
C TYR A 81 -1.56 -4.21 25.58
N ARG A 82 -1.43 -2.95 25.11
CA ARG A 82 -2.40 -1.85 25.35
C ARG A 82 -2.06 -0.60 24.52
N ASP A 83 -2.99 0.35 24.42
CA ASP A 83 -2.73 1.72 23.96
C ASP A 83 -1.66 2.43 24.81
N ASN A 84 -0.46 2.59 24.27
CA ASN A 84 0.70 3.22 24.90
C ASN A 84 1.08 4.54 24.17
N PRO A 85 1.54 5.60 24.85
CA PRO A 85 2.15 6.77 24.20
C PRO A 85 3.14 6.43 23.08
N PHE A 86 3.97 5.39 23.22
CA PHE A 86 4.93 4.99 22.17
C PHE A 86 4.23 4.59 20.87
N TYR A 87 3.16 3.80 20.96
CA TYR A 87 2.35 3.43 19.80
C TYR A 87 1.72 4.67 19.14
N LYS A 88 1.13 5.57 19.94
CA LYS A 88 0.50 6.80 19.41
C LYS A 88 1.49 7.71 18.70
N THR A 89 2.73 7.82 19.21
CA THR A 89 3.78 8.58 18.55
C THR A 89 4.18 7.94 17.21
N ALA A 90 4.33 6.61 17.18
CA ALA A 90 4.62 5.88 15.94
C ALA A 90 3.50 6.06 14.91
N GLU A 91 2.24 5.88 15.32
CA GLU A 91 1.06 6.08 14.49
C GLU A 91 0.98 7.51 13.95
N ALA A 92 1.09 8.52 14.83
CA ALA A 92 1.05 9.92 14.43
C ALA A 92 2.20 10.30 13.48
N THR A 93 3.38 9.73 13.67
CA THR A 93 4.53 9.93 12.79
C THR A 93 4.26 9.36 11.41
N VAL A 94 3.77 8.12 11.32
CA VAL A 94 3.44 7.47 10.04
C VAL A 94 2.36 8.25 9.31
N VAL A 95 1.25 8.58 9.98
CA VAL A 95 0.15 9.34 9.38
C VAL A 95 0.60 10.74 8.96
N GLY A 96 1.38 11.42 9.79
CA GLY A 96 1.91 12.76 9.50
C GLY A 96 2.87 12.78 8.31
N VAL A 97 3.82 11.84 8.26
CA VAL A 97 4.78 11.71 7.14
C VAL A 97 4.04 11.34 5.85
N SER A 98 3.07 10.41 5.89
CA SER A 98 2.27 10.07 4.72
C SER A 98 1.46 11.27 4.22
N ALA A 99 0.80 12.01 5.11
CA ALA A 99 0.05 13.21 4.72
C ALA A 99 0.96 14.30 4.13
N ALA A 100 2.13 14.53 4.73
CA ALA A 100 3.12 15.48 4.23
C ALA A 100 3.65 15.06 2.85
N TYR A 101 3.98 13.78 2.66
CA TYR A 101 4.42 13.25 1.38
C TYR A 101 3.38 13.49 0.28
N TYR A 102 2.12 13.12 0.52
CA TYR A 102 1.04 13.36 -0.45
C TYR A 102 0.83 14.85 -0.74
N MET A 103 0.96 15.72 0.26
CA MET A 103 0.87 17.16 0.06
C MET A 103 2.00 17.69 -0.83
N VAL A 104 3.24 17.31 -0.56
CA VAL A 104 4.41 17.73 -1.35
C VAL A 104 4.31 17.21 -2.78
N VAL A 105 4.01 15.92 -2.93
CA VAL A 105 3.82 15.32 -4.26
C VAL A 105 2.71 16.03 -5.01
N GLY A 106 1.51 16.16 -4.42
CA GLY A 106 0.39 16.84 -5.06
C GLY A 106 0.70 18.30 -5.43
N PHE A 107 1.46 19.01 -4.59
CA PHE A 107 1.89 20.37 -4.88
C PHE A 107 2.79 20.44 -6.13
N TRP A 108 3.83 19.61 -6.19
CA TRP A 108 4.80 19.63 -7.29
C TRP A 108 4.32 18.96 -8.58
N THR A 109 3.52 17.89 -8.48
CA THR A 109 3.09 17.12 -9.66
C THR A 109 1.73 17.52 -10.20
N THR A 110 0.89 18.18 -9.40
CA THR A 110 -0.47 18.53 -9.80
C THR A 110 -0.69 20.04 -9.74
N MET A 111 -0.47 20.68 -8.60
CA MET A 111 -0.78 22.11 -8.43
C MET A 111 0.11 23.00 -9.30
N ILE A 112 1.43 22.76 -9.30
CA ILE A 112 2.36 23.56 -10.11
C ILE A 112 2.09 23.38 -11.61
N PRO A 113 2.10 22.17 -12.21
CA PRO A 113 1.93 22.05 -13.66
C PRO A 113 0.51 22.34 -14.13
N ASN A 114 -0.52 21.76 -13.48
CA ASN A 114 -1.88 21.77 -14.03
C ASN A 114 -2.67 23.04 -13.70
N LEU A 115 -2.33 23.75 -12.63
CA LEU A 115 -2.99 24.99 -12.23
C LEU A 115 -2.10 26.20 -12.51
N LEU A 116 -0.96 26.30 -11.84
CA LEU A 116 -0.12 27.50 -11.91
C LEU A 116 0.64 27.62 -13.24
N GLY A 117 1.11 26.51 -13.81
CA GLY A 117 1.83 26.48 -15.08
C GLY A 117 0.95 26.88 -16.25
N LYS A 118 -0.33 26.51 -16.23
CA LYS A 118 -1.30 26.89 -17.26
C LYS A 118 -1.85 28.31 -17.11
N LEU A 119 -1.92 28.83 -15.88
CA LEU A 119 -2.44 30.17 -15.60
C LEU A 119 -1.35 31.25 -15.67
N PHE A 120 -0.12 30.94 -15.22
CA PHE A 120 1.03 31.84 -15.17
C PHE A 120 2.31 31.17 -15.71
N PRO A 121 2.36 30.81 -17.01
CA PRO A 121 3.46 30.04 -17.60
C PRO A 121 4.82 30.73 -17.45
N ALA A 122 4.90 32.04 -17.72
CA ALA A 122 6.13 32.82 -17.61
C ALA A 122 6.69 32.86 -16.17
N MET A 123 5.80 32.92 -15.16
CA MET A 123 6.24 32.89 -13.76
C MET A 123 6.78 31.52 -13.42
N ILE A 124 6.04 30.44 -13.67
CA ILE A 124 6.43 29.08 -13.29
C ILE A 124 7.68 28.59 -14.02
N GLN A 125 7.89 29.04 -15.26
CA GLN A 125 9.11 28.73 -16.01
C GLN A 125 10.37 29.24 -15.31
N SER A 126 10.31 30.41 -14.67
CA SER A 126 11.49 31.07 -14.08
C SER A 126 12.09 30.37 -12.86
N TRP A 127 11.31 29.57 -12.11
CA TRP A 127 11.74 29.01 -10.83
C TRP A 127 11.37 27.54 -10.62
N ALA A 128 10.34 27.03 -11.30
CA ALA A 128 9.81 25.69 -11.03
C ALA A 128 9.89 24.74 -12.24
N MET A 129 9.66 25.21 -13.48
CA MET A 129 9.64 24.36 -14.68
C MET A 129 10.29 25.02 -15.91
N PRO A 130 11.62 25.00 -16.04
CA PRO A 130 12.35 25.71 -17.11
C PRO A 130 11.96 25.31 -18.55
N GLY A 131 11.42 24.10 -18.74
CA GLY A 131 11.03 23.55 -20.04
C GLY A 131 9.59 23.87 -20.51
N LEU A 132 8.84 24.69 -19.77
CA LEU A 132 7.47 25.07 -20.13
C LEU A 132 7.45 26.12 -21.24
N SER A 133 6.53 26.01 -22.20
CA SER A 133 6.33 27.05 -23.21
C SER A 133 5.83 28.35 -22.57
N PRO A 134 6.45 29.51 -22.85
CA PRO A 134 6.07 30.79 -22.24
C PRO A 134 4.74 31.34 -22.75
N GLU A 135 4.19 30.79 -23.83
CA GLU A 135 2.93 31.23 -24.42
C GLU A 135 1.73 30.69 -23.64
N PRO A 136 0.76 31.55 -23.27
CA PRO A 136 -0.50 31.10 -22.68
C PRO A 136 -1.26 30.21 -23.67
N GLU A 137 -1.56 28.97 -23.27
CA GLU A 137 -2.44 28.10 -24.05
C GLU A 137 -3.83 28.74 -24.21
N ALA A 138 -4.44 28.58 -25.39
CA ALA A 138 -5.81 29.03 -25.65
C ALA A 138 -6.76 28.32 -24.68
N GLY A 139 -7.42 29.08 -23.79
CA GLY A 139 -8.29 28.54 -22.74
C GLY A 139 -7.69 28.54 -21.33
N SER A 140 -6.50 29.10 -21.13
CA SER A 140 -5.86 29.33 -19.81
C SER A 140 -6.78 29.99 -18.78
N TRP A 141 -7.70 30.86 -19.22
CA TRP A 141 -8.68 31.53 -18.34
C TRP A 141 -9.65 30.57 -17.62
N SER A 142 -9.94 29.40 -18.22
CA SER A 142 -10.81 28.38 -17.61
C SER A 142 -10.24 27.80 -16.31
N TYR A 143 -8.92 27.88 -16.10
CA TYR A 143 -8.24 27.40 -14.89
C TYR A 143 -8.43 28.30 -13.66
N ILE A 144 -9.06 29.47 -13.83
CA ILE A 144 -9.47 30.33 -12.71
C ILE A 144 -10.53 29.65 -11.85
N VAL A 145 -11.42 28.84 -12.44
CA VAL A 145 -12.44 28.11 -11.68
C VAL A 145 -11.77 27.12 -10.70
N PRO A 146 -10.85 26.23 -11.13
CA PRO A 146 -10.01 25.44 -10.23
C PRO A 146 -9.22 26.26 -9.21
N LEU A 147 -8.71 27.45 -9.57
CA LEU A 147 -7.98 28.32 -8.64
C LEU A 147 -8.89 28.80 -7.49
N ILE A 148 -10.09 29.26 -7.83
CA ILE A 148 -11.11 29.69 -6.86
C ILE A 148 -11.47 28.50 -5.96
N LEU A 149 -11.77 27.34 -6.54
CA LEU A 149 -12.06 26.13 -5.76
C LEU A 149 -10.90 25.73 -4.84
N GLY A 150 -9.66 25.88 -5.29
CA GLY A 150 -8.47 25.67 -4.47
C GLY A 150 -8.41 26.63 -3.28
N PHE A 151 -8.69 27.91 -3.49
CA PHE A 151 -8.73 28.89 -2.41
C PHE A 151 -9.88 28.64 -1.42
N LEU A 152 -11.07 28.28 -1.92
CA LEU A 152 -12.21 27.89 -1.09
C LEU A 152 -11.89 26.65 -0.23
N LEU A 153 -11.06 25.73 -0.73
CA LEU A 153 -10.61 24.57 0.03
C LEU A 153 -9.65 24.95 1.18
N LEU A 154 -8.83 25.99 1.01
CA LEU A 154 -7.97 26.53 2.09
C LEU A 154 -8.77 27.11 3.27
N MET A 155 -10.02 27.56 3.04
CA MET A 155 -10.90 28.03 4.12
C MET A 155 -11.20 26.94 5.17
N ARG A 156 -10.91 25.68 4.87
CA ARG A 156 -10.97 24.57 5.82
C ARG A 156 -10.01 24.73 7.01
N LEU A 157 -8.90 25.46 6.83
CA LEU A 157 -7.94 25.73 7.91
C LEU A 157 -8.50 26.72 8.95
N VAL A 158 -9.55 27.48 8.60
CA VAL A 158 -10.21 28.44 9.48
C VAL A 158 -11.51 27.81 9.98
N PRO A 159 -11.63 27.46 11.28
CA PRO A 159 -12.81 26.76 11.81
C PRO A 159 -14.14 27.46 11.52
N ARG A 160 -14.14 28.80 11.46
CA ARG A 160 -15.33 29.62 11.19
C ARG A 160 -15.80 29.58 9.72
N ALA A 161 -14.88 29.38 8.77
CA ALA A 161 -15.17 29.40 7.33
C ALA A 161 -15.16 28.01 6.69
N SER A 162 -15.02 26.95 7.50
CA SER A 162 -14.92 25.56 7.00
C SER A 162 -16.11 25.12 6.15
N TRP A 163 -17.30 25.71 6.32
CA TRP A 163 -18.48 25.38 5.51
C TRP A 163 -18.30 25.71 4.02
N ILE A 164 -17.46 26.70 3.69
CA ILE A 164 -17.18 27.12 2.31
C ILE A 164 -16.39 26.03 1.56
N SER A 165 -15.57 25.26 2.27
CA SER A 165 -14.77 24.16 1.70
C SER A 165 -15.61 22.94 1.25
N VAL A 166 -16.90 22.92 1.60
CA VAL A 166 -17.82 21.85 1.19
C VAL A 166 -18.06 21.87 -0.33
N TRP A 167 -18.08 23.04 -0.98
CA TRP A 167 -18.30 23.12 -2.43
C TRP A 167 -17.18 22.48 -3.25
N PRO A 168 -15.89 22.81 -3.02
CA PRO A 168 -14.80 22.07 -3.64
C PRO A 168 -14.82 20.58 -3.31
N LEU A 169 -15.16 20.19 -2.08
CA LEU A 169 -15.20 18.79 -1.69
C LEU A 169 -16.30 18.01 -2.42
N ALA A 170 -17.49 18.61 -2.57
CA ALA A 170 -18.59 18.03 -3.35
C ALA A 170 -18.18 17.84 -4.82
N PHE A 171 -17.47 18.82 -5.40
CA PHE A 171 -16.92 18.70 -6.75
C PHE A 171 -15.91 17.55 -6.85
N ILE A 172 -14.92 17.48 -5.94
CA ILE A 172 -13.91 16.42 -5.91
C ILE A 172 -14.58 15.05 -5.78
N VAL A 173 -15.51 14.87 -4.83
CA VAL A 173 -16.19 13.60 -4.60
C VAL A 173 -17.06 13.22 -5.80
N GLY A 174 -17.80 14.17 -6.38
CA GLY A 174 -18.64 13.94 -7.55
C GLY A 174 -17.83 13.52 -8.79
N THR A 175 -16.76 14.25 -9.10
CA THR A 175 -15.86 13.89 -10.21
C THR A 175 -15.17 12.55 -9.97
N THR A 176 -14.66 12.31 -8.75
CA THR A 176 -13.99 11.04 -8.42
C THR A 176 -14.95 9.86 -8.52
N ALA A 177 -16.18 9.99 -8.00
CA ALA A 177 -17.21 8.96 -8.08
C ALA A 177 -17.62 8.68 -9.53
N GLY A 178 -17.81 9.73 -10.34
CA GLY A 178 -18.13 9.59 -11.77
C GLY A 178 -17.02 8.87 -12.55
N LEU A 179 -15.76 9.29 -12.38
CA LEU A 179 -14.62 8.63 -13.03
C LEU A 179 -14.45 7.18 -12.56
N ARG A 180 -14.58 6.92 -11.25
CA ARG A 180 -14.51 5.56 -10.69
C ARG A 180 -15.63 4.66 -11.22
N MET A 181 -16.84 5.20 -11.37
CA MET A 181 -17.96 4.45 -11.93
C MET A 181 -17.68 4.02 -13.37
N VAL A 182 -17.24 4.95 -14.22
CA VAL A 182 -16.90 4.64 -15.61
C VAL A 182 -15.72 3.67 -15.69
N ALA A 183 -14.65 3.92 -14.92
CA ALA A 183 -13.48 3.05 -14.89
C ALA A 183 -13.83 1.63 -14.41
N PHE A 184 -14.67 1.49 -13.40
CA PHE A 184 -15.14 0.17 -12.94
C PHE A 184 -15.98 -0.53 -14.00
N LEU A 185 -16.88 0.18 -14.68
CA LEU A 185 -17.69 -0.40 -15.75
C LEU A 185 -16.83 -0.87 -16.93
N GLU A 186 -15.85 -0.07 -17.34
CA GLU A 186 -15.02 -0.37 -18.50
C GLU A 186 -13.93 -1.38 -18.18
N ALA A 187 -13.17 -1.18 -17.10
CA ALA A 187 -12.02 -2.01 -16.79
C ALA A 187 -12.41 -3.31 -16.08
N ASP A 188 -13.29 -3.25 -15.08
CA ASP A 188 -13.59 -4.44 -14.27
C ASP A 188 -14.77 -5.22 -14.84
N PHE A 189 -15.88 -4.54 -15.14
CA PHE A 189 -17.11 -5.22 -15.56
C PHE A 189 -17.03 -5.75 -17.00
N LEU A 190 -16.62 -4.93 -17.98
CA LEU A 190 -16.47 -5.41 -19.35
C LEU A 190 -15.35 -6.45 -19.47
N SER A 191 -14.21 -6.27 -18.79
CA SER A 191 -13.14 -7.28 -18.80
C SER A 191 -13.60 -8.60 -18.21
N GLN A 192 -14.40 -8.61 -17.14
CA GLN A 192 -14.97 -9.86 -16.61
C GLN A 192 -15.89 -10.56 -17.61
N ILE A 193 -16.69 -9.80 -18.37
CA ILE A 193 -17.54 -10.37 -19.43
C ILE A 193 -16.68 -10.93 -20.57
N GLU A 194 -15.69 -10.17 -21.03
CA GLU A 194 -14.77 -10.59 -22.08
C GLU A 194 -14.00 -11.86 -21.70
N ASN A 195 -13.47 -11.90 -20.47
CA ASN A 195 -12.77 -13.06 -19.91
C ASN A 195 -13.68 -14.29 -19.76
N SER A 196 -15.01 -14.11 -19.81
CA SER A 196 -15.97 -15.21 -19.80
C SER A 196 -16.27 -15.76 -21.21
N PHE A 197 -15.84 -15.07 -22.28
CA PHE A 197 -15.97 -15.55 -23.67
C PHE A 197 -14.86 -16.53 -24.04
N VAL A 198 -14.81 -17.65 -23.33
CA VAL A 198 -13.86 -18.73 -23.57
C VAL A 198 -14.49 -19.86 -24.41
N PRO A 199 -13.73 -20.49 -25.32
CA PRO A 199 -14.23 -21.64 -26.07
C PRO A 199 -14.47 -22.83 -25.13
N LEU A 200 -15.69 -23.38 -25.15
CA LEU A 200 -16.08 -24.55 -24.35
C LEU A 200 -15.25 -25.80 -24.67
N ILE A 201 -14.86 -25.96 -25.94
CA ILE A 201 -14.01 -27.05 -26.41
C ILE A 201 -12.79 -26.42 -27.07
N VAL A 202 -11.62 -26.62 -26.48
CA VAL A 202 -10.35 -26.09 -26.98
C VAL A 202 -9.72 -27.10 -27.93
N TRP A 203 -9.56 -26.67 -29.18
CA TRP A 203 -8.89 -27.45 -30.21
C TRP A 203 -7.44 -26.98 -30.31
N GLN A 204 -6.49 -27.89 -30.09
CA GLN A 204 -5.07 -27.67 -30.27
C GLN A 204 -4.56 -28.43 -31.50
N SER A 205 -3.37 -28.07 -31.98
CA SER A 205 -2.73 -28.64 -33.17
C SER A 205 -2.55 -30.16 -33.16
N GLN A 206 -2.65 -30.81 -31.99
CA GLN A 206 -2.53 -32.27 -31.83
C GLN A 206 -3.81 -32.95 -31.30
N GLY A 207 -4.93 -32.23 -31.15
CA GLY A 207 -6.20 -32.80 -30.66
C GLY A 207 -6.97 -31.87 -29.72
N ILE A 208 -7.94 -32.42 -28.99
CA ILE A 208 -8.72 -31.69 -27.98
C ILE A 208 -7.90 -31.61 -26.69
N ASP A 209 -7.72 -30.41 -26.14
CA ASP A 209 -7.22 -30.24 -24.77
C ASP A 209 -8.37 -30.43 -23.78
N TRP A 210 -8.44 -31.63 -23.22
CA TRP A 210 -9.50 -32.01 -22.28
C TRP A 210 -9.44 -31.24 -20.97
N TRP A 211 -8.25 -30.88 -20.50
CA TRP A 211 -8.09 -30.20 -19.21
C TRP A 211 -8.55 -28.75 -19.33
N GLN A 212 -8.08 -28.03 -20.34
CA GLN A 212 -8.49 -26.64 -20.58
C GLN A 212 -9.99 -26.54 -20.92
N SER A 213 -10.52 -27.50 -21.69
CA SER A 213 -11.97 -27.55 -21.99
C SER A 213 -12.79 -27.77 -20.72
N PHE A 214 -12.34 -28.63 -19.80
CA PHE A 214 -13.00 -28.83 -18.51
C PHE A 214 -12.99 -27.57 -17.65
N GLU A 215 -11.85 -26.85 -17.57
CA GLU A 215 -11.75 -25.58 -16.85
C GLU A 215 -12.72 -24.53 -17.39
N ASN A 216 -12.79 -24.36 -18.72
CA ASN A 216 -13.69 -23.41 -19.38
C ASN A 216 -15.17 -23.75 -19.14
N ILE A 217 -15.53 -25.04 -19.21
CA ILE A 217 -16.89 -25.51 -18.91
C ILE A 217 -17.23 -25.27 -17.44
N LEU A 218 -16.31 -25.58 -16.51
CA LEU A 218 -16.50 -25.36 -15.09
C LEU A 218 -16.67 -23.87 -14.77
N LEU A 219 -15.89 -23.00 -15.42
CA LEU A 219 -16.01 -21.55 -15.31
C LEU A 219 -17.39 -21.07 -15.73
N ILE A 220 -17.85 -21.44 -16.94
CA ILE A 220 -19.16 -21.01 -17.45
C ILE A 220 -20.30 -21.58 -16.60
N ALA A 221 -20.22 -22.86 -16.23
CA ALA A 221 -21.20 -23.50 -15.35
C ALA A 221 -21.26 -22.81 -13.98
N GLY A 222 -20.11 -22.43 -13.42
CA GLY A 222 -20.01 -21.68 -12.18
C GLY A 222 -20.64 -20.30 -12.28
N ILE A 223 -20.37 -19.55 -13.35
CA ILE A 223 -20.97 -18.23 -13.60
C ILE A 223 -22.49 -18.33 -13.69
N LEU A 224 -23.01 -19.24 -14.53
CA LEU A 224 -24.46 -19.42 -14.69
C LEU A 224 -25.14 -19.85 -13.39
N SER A 225 -24.48 -20.71 -12.63
CA SER A 225 -24.96 -21.19 -11.34
C SER A 225 -25.00 -20.08 -10.28
N CYS A 226 -23.96 -19.25 -10.20
CA CYS A 226 -23.92 -18.06 -9.33
C CYS A 226 -24.96 -17.01 -9.73
N LEU A 227 -25.13 -16.74 -11.03
CA LEU A 227 -26.18 -15.83 -11.52
C LEU A 227 -27.56 -16.35 -11.15
N THR A 228 -27.79 -17.66 -11.28
CA THR A 228 -29.05 -18.29 -10.86
C THR A 228 -29.31 -18.12 -9.36
N TYR A 229 -28.28 -18.17 -8.51
CA TYR A 229 -28.40 -17.92 -7.07
C TYR A 229 -28.81 -16.47 -6.73
N PHE A 230 -28.23 -15.48 -7.42
CA PHE A 230 -28.57 -14.06 -7.19
C PHE A 230 -29.84 -13.59 -7.92
N PHE A 231 -30.39 -14.42 -8.81
CA PHE A 231 -31.60 -14.09 -9.55
C PHE A 231 -32.85 -14.32 -8.69
N PHE A 232 -33.22 -13.31 -7.90
CA PHE A 232 -34.35 -13.37 -6.97
C PHE A 232 -35.74 -13.41 -7.63
N SER A 233 -35.83 -13.22 -8.95
CA SER A 233 -37.11 -13.16 -9.67
C SER A 233 -37.72 -14.54 -9.95
N ILE A 234 -37.03 -15.64 -9.65
CA ILE A 234 -37.53 -17.02 -9.84
C ILE A 234 -37.49 -17.75 -8.50
N GLU A 235 -38.58 -18.44 -8.16
CA GLU A 235 -38.60 -19.32 -6.99
C GLU A 235 -37.58 -20.46 -7.16
N HIS A 236 -36.63 -20.56 -6.22
CA HIS A 236 -35.58 -21.60 -6.24
C HIS A 236 -36.11 -22.99 -5.82
N THR A 237 -37.09 -23.52 -6.54
CA THR A 237 -37.64 -24.87 -6.31
C THR A 237 -37.15 -25.86 -7.38
N GLY A 238 -37.08 -27.16 -7.02
CA GLY A 238 -36.68 -28.24 -7.95
C GLY A 238 -35.25 -28.15 -8.48
N ALA A 239 -35.08 -28.32 -9.80
CA ALA A 239 -33.77 -28.34 -10.48
C ALA A 239 -33.02 -27.00 -10.38
N VAL A 240 -33.73 -25.88 -10.43
CA VAL A 240 -33.17 -24.53 -10.27
C VAL A 240 -32.58 -24.34 -8.87
N GLY A 241 -33.22 -24.92 -7.85
CA GLY A 241 -32.70 -24.93 -6.48
C GLY A 241 -31.44 -25.81 -6.31
N GLY A 242 -31.24 -26.81 -7.17
CA GLY A 242 -30.01 -27.61 -7.21
C GLY A 242 -28.84 -26.85 -7.85
N VAL A 243 -29.10 -26.20 -9.00
CA VAL A 243 -28.12 -25.33 -9.68
C VAL A 243 -27.73 -24.15 -8.80
N SER A 244 -28.69 -23.51 -8.13
CA SER A 244 -28.41 -22.43 -7.17
C SER A 244 -27.54 -22.91 -6.01
N ARG A 245 -27.81 -24.11 -5.47
CA ARG A 245 -26.97 -24.71 -4.41
C ARG A 245 -25.52 -24.92 -4.85
N PHE A 246 -25.27 -25.39 -6.07
CA PHE A 246 -23.91 -25.51 -6.59
C PHE A 246 -23.19 -24.15 -6.64
N GLY A 247 -23.90 -23.09 -6.98
CA GLY A 247 -23.37 -21.72 -7.03
C GLY A 247 -23.02 -21.21 -5.65
N ILE A 248 -23.85 -21.52 -4.64
CA ILE A 248 -23.54 -21.25 -3.24
C ILE A 248 -22.22 -21.93 -2.83
N TRP A 249 -21.99 -23.20 -3.20
CA TRP A 249 -20.73 -23.89 -2.91
C TRP A 249 -19.53 -23.18 -3.55
N ILE A 250 -19.64 -22.79 -4.83
CA ILE A 250 -18.59 -22.05 -5.53
C ILE A 250 -18.32 -20.71 -4.83
N LEU A 251 -19.35 -19.95 -4.49
CA LEU A 251 -19.22 -18.67 -3.76
C LEU A 251 -18.54 -18.87 -2.40
N MET A 252 -18.88 -19.92 -1.66
CA MET A 252 -18.27 -20.18 -0.37
C MET A 252 -16.80 -20.59 -0.48
N ILE A 253 -16.41 -21.29 -1.54
CA ILE A 253 -15.00 -21.61 -1.82
C ILE A 253 -14.23 -20.33 -2.16
N THR A 254 -14.75 -19.48 -3.05
CA THR A 254 -14.06 -18.24 -3.45
C THR A 254 -13.97 -17.24 -2.30
N PHE A 255 -15.04 -17.03 -1.53
CA PHE A 255 -15.00 -16.21 -0.33
C PHE A 255 -14.07 -16.79 0.74
N GLY A 256 -14.04 -18.12 0.90
CA GLY A 256 -13.10 -18.81 1.79
C GLY A 256 -11.65 -18.57 1.40
N ALA A 257 -11.33 -18.65 0.10
CA ALA A 257 -9.99 -18.34 -0.41
C ALA A 257 -9.62 -16.87 -0.20
N MET A 258 -10.53 -15.93 -0.46
CA MET A 258 -10.32 -14.50 -0.22
C MET A 258 -10.06 -14.21 1.26
N PHE A 259 -10.85 -14.79 2.16
CA PHE A 259 -10.62 -14.68 3.59
C PHE A 259 -9.25 -15.26 3.98
N GLY A 260 -8.93 -16.47 3.49
CA GLY A 260 -7.64 -17.13 3.72
C GLY A 260 -6.44 -16.28 3.27
N MET A 261 -6.51 -15.65 2.09
CA MET A 261 -5.47 -14.75 1.59
C MET A 261 -5.26 -13.55 2.51
N THR A 262 -6.33 -12.95 3.05
CA THR A 262 -6.17 -11.81 3.98
C THR A 262 -5.54 -12.21 5.31
N VAL A 263 -5.89 -13.39 5.84
CA VAL A 263 -5.28 -13.93 7.07
C VAL A 263 -3.81 -14.25 6.84
N MET A 264 -3.50 -14.94 5.75
CA MET A 264 -2.12 -15.25 5.36
C MET A 264 -1.30 -13.97 5.17
N GLY A 265 -1.85 -12.96 4.50
CA GLY A 265 -1.17 -11.68 4.31
C GLY A 265 -0.83 -10.98 5.64
N ARG A 266 -1.73 -11.01 6.62
CA ARG A 266 -1.47 -10.44 7.96
C ARG A 266 -0.42 -11.22 8.73
N ILE A 267 -0.44 -12.55 8.67
CA ILE A 267 0.56 -13.42 9.33
C ILE A 267 1.92 -13.25 8.66
N ALA A 268 1.98 -13.17 7.33
CA ALA A 268 3.20 -12.93 6.58
C ALA A 268 3.81 -11.56 6.94
N LEU A 269 2.99 -10.51 7.03
CA LEU A 269 3.46 -9.20 7.49
C LEU A 269 4.04 -9.25 8.92
N LEU A 270 3.41 -10.01 9.83
CA LEU A 270 3.95 -10.20 11.17
C LEU A 270 5.29 -10.95 11.13
N ALA A 271 5.37 -12.04 10.37
CA ALA A 271 6.58 -12.84 10.20
C ALA A 271 7.73 -11.98 9.65
N ILE A 272 7.50 -11.20 8.60
CA ILE A 272 8.49 -10.27 8.02
C ILE A 272 8.98 -9.27 9.06
N ARG A 273 8.11 -8.77 9.95
CA ARG A 273 8.52 -7.83 11.01
C ARG A 273 9.30 -8.50 12.13
N LEU A 274 9.03 -9.76 12.44
CA LEU A 274 9.81 -10.56 13.39
C LEU A 274 11.17 -10.94 12.81
N GLU A 275 11.20 -11.36 11.54
CA GLU A 275 12.42 -11.63 10.77
C GLU A 275 13.33 -10.39 10.76
N PHE A 276 12.78 -9.22 10.41
CA PHE A 276 13.52 -7.96 10.49
C PHE A 276 14.11 -7.69 11.89
N LEU A 277 13.36 -7.97 12.96
CA LEU A 277 13.83 -7.70 14.33
C LEU A 277 14.91 -8.69 14.78
N PHE A 278 14.76 -9.97 14.45
CA PHE A 278 15.68 -11.02 14.90
C PHE A 278 16.90 -11.17 13.98
N HIS A 279 16.68 -11.24 12.68
CA HIS A 279 17.73 -11.43 11.68
C HIS A 279 18.40 -10.10 11.33
N ASP A 280 17.68 -9.11 10.81
CA ASP A 280 18.33 -7.89 10.29
C ASP A 280 18.85 -6.97 11.40
N TRP A 281 18.13 -6.86 12.53
CA TRP A 281 18.53 -5.99 13.63
C TRP A 281 19.43 -6.69 14.66
N LEU A 282 19.05 -7.87 15.17
CA LEU A 282 19.82 -8.58 16.20
C LEU A 282 20.86 -9.56 15.63
N ASN A 283 20.85 -9.83 14.33
CA ASN A 283 21.74 -10.80 13.68
C ASN A 283 21.70 -12.18 14.35
N LEU A 284 20.51 -12.58 14.80
CA LEU A 284 20.22 -13.91 15.31
C LEU A 284 19.71 -14.76 14.14
N ASP A 285 20.54 -15.69 13.67
CA ASP A 285 20.10 -16.73 12.76
C ASP A 285 19.12 -17.65 13.49
N LEU A 286 17.83 -17.43 13.25
CA LEU A 286 16.81 -18.45 13.51
C LEU A 286 16.96 -19.50 12.40
N MET A 287 17.76 -20.54 12.67
CA MET A 287 17.79 -21.77 11.87
C MET A 287 16.38 -22.34 11.66
#